data_AF-A0A950WN09-F1
#
_entry.id   AF-A0A950WN09-F1
#
_cell.length_a   1.000
_cell.length_b   1.000
_cell.length_c   1.000
_cell.angle_alpha   90.00
_cell.angle_beta   90.00
_cell.angle_gamma   90.00
#
_symmetry.space_group_name_H-M   'P 1'
#
loop_
_entity.id
_entity.type
_entity.pdbx_description
1 polymer ?
#
loop_
_entity_poly.entity_id
_entity_poly.type
_entity_poly.pdbx_seq_one_letter_code
_entity_poly.pdbx_strand_id
1 'polypeptide(L)' 'MVKALFDTNILIDYLGGNPAARTELSRHSERAISIVTWMEVLVGAPPSALRPTRAFLDTFLLVGIDRPVAEKAVELRK' A
#
# COMPACT_ATOMS: atom_id res chain seq x y z
N MET A 1 10.19 16.16 3.45
CA MET A 1 9.04 15.97 2.54
C MET A 1 8.06 15.01 3.20
N VAL A 2 6.77 15.15 2.92
CA VAL A 2 5.75 14.22 3.41
C VAL A 2 5.78 12.96 2.53
N LYS A 3 5.80 11.77 3.14
CA LYS A 3 5.75 10.50 2.42
C LYS A 3 4.33 10.27 1.91
N ALA A 4 4.16 9.90 0.64
CA ALA A 4 2.85 9.54 0.13
C ALA A 4 2.43 8.17 0.69
N LEU A 5 1.26 8.12 1.33
CA LEU A 5 0.63 6.88 1.78
C LEU A 5 -0.29 6.38 0.67
N PHE A 6 0.07 5.26 0.04
CA PHE A 6 -0.71 4.66 -1.03
C PHE A 6 -1.79 3.75 -0.48
N ASP A 7 -3.00 3.93 -0.99
CA ASP A 7 -4.11 3.03 -0.74
C ASP A 7 -4.03 1.78 -1.64
N THR A 8 -4.77 0.75 -1.26
CA THR A 8 -4.78 -0.57 -1.90
C THR A 8 -5.14 -0.51 -3.37
N ASN A 9 -6.12 0.31 -3.75
CA ASN A 9 -6.58 0.41 -5.13
C ASN A 9 -5.46 0.88 -6.08
N ILE A 10 -4.63 1.84 -5.64
CA ILE A 10 -3.53 2.34 -6.47
C ILE A 10 -2.49 1.23 -6.73
N LEU A 11 -2.22 0.39 -5.73
CA LEU A 11 -1.28 -0.72 -5.87
C LEU A 11 -1.85 -1.85 -6.73
N ILE A 12 -3.14 -2.16 -6.58
CA ILE A 12 -3.84 -3.12 -7.45
C ILE A 12 -3.77 -2.65 -8.91
N ASP A 13 -4.08 -1.38 -9.18
CA ASP A 13 -3.99 -0.80 -10.52
C ASP A 13 -2.56 -0.85 -11.07
N TYR A 14 -1.56 -0.53 -10.24
CA TYR A 14 -0.16 -0.59 -10.63
C TYR A 14 0.27 -2.02 -11.01
N LEU A 15 -0.07 -3.01 -10.18
CA LEU A 15 0.24 -4.42 -10.42
C LEU A 15 -0.56 -5.00 -11.60
N GLY A 16 -1.75 -4.47 -11.86
CA GLY A 16 -2.56 -4.74 -13.05
C GLY A 16 -2.06 -4.05 -14.32
N GLY A 17 -0.99 -3.24 -14.25
CA GLY A 17 -0.38 -2.59 -15.41
C GLY A 17 -1.03 -1.29 -15.85
N ASN A 18 -1.88 -0.68 -15.01
CA ASN A 18 -2.53 0.60 -15.33
C ASN A 18 -1.48 1.74 -15.44
N PRO A 19 -1.37 2.43 -16.59
CA PRO A 19 -0.40 3.51 -16.78
C PRO A 19 -0.57 4.69 -15.83
N ALA A 20 -1.81 5.03 -15.45
CA ALA A 20 -2.08 6.15 -14.55
C ALA A 20 -1.51 5.89 -13.14
N ALA A 21 -1.65 4.67 -12.63
CA ALA A 21 -1.06 4.27 -11.36
C ALA A 21 0.47 4.27 -11.42
N ARG A 22 1.08 3.86 -12.55
CA ARG A 22 2.52 3.96 -12.76
C ARG A 22 3.01 5.41 -12.72
N THR A 23 2.29 6.31 -13.40
CA THR A 23 2.61 7.75 -13.36
C THR A 23 2.50 8.29 -11.95
N GLU A 24 1.45 7.95 -11.22
CA GLU A 24 1.28 8.42 -9.84
C GLU A 24 2.39 7.91 -8.92
N LEU A 25 2.73 6.61 -8.96
CA LEU A 25 3.84 6.07 -8.17
C LEU A 25 5.19 6.73 -8.48
N SER A 26 5.41 7.15 -9.73
CA SER A 26 6.65 7.82 -10.13
C SER A 26 6.79 9.25 -9.62
N ARG A 27 5.69 9.90 -9.19
CA ARG A 27 5.72 11.27 -8.66
C ARG A 27 6.28 11.35 -7.24
N HIS A 28 6.32 10.23 -6.52
CA HIS A 28 6.69 10.18 -5.11
C HIS A 28 7.97 9.35 -4.93
N SER A 29 9.05 10.00 -4.50
CA SER A 29 10.33 9.34 -4.19
C SER A 29 10.24 8.52 -2.90
N GLU A 30 9.49 9.01 -1.91
CA GLU A 30 9.22 8.33 -0.65
C GLU A 30 7.79 7.81 -0.62
N ARG A 31 7.64 6.49 -0.54
CA ARG A 31 6.36 5.79 -0.69
C ARG A 31 6.11 4.93 0.55
N ALA A 32 4.92 5.04 1.12
CA ALA A 32 4.50 4.30 2.29
C ALA A 32 3.18 3.55 2.00
N ILE A 33 2.96 2.46 2.74
CA ILE A 33 1.71 1.69 2.73
C ILE A 33 1.35 1.32 4.15
N SER A 34 0.06 1.13 4.43
CA SER A 34 -0.37 0.58 5.72
C SER A 34 -0.19 -0.94 5.76
N ILE A 35 -0.12 -1.51 6.96
CA ILE A 35 -0.17 -2.96 7.14
C ILE A 35 -1.46 -3.58 6.59
N VAL A 36 -2.58 -2.83 6.59
CA VAL A 36 -3.85 -3.26 5.99
C VAL A 36 -3.70 -3.42 4.48
N THR A 37 -3.18 -2.38 3.81
CA THR A 37 -2.90 -2.41 2.38
C THR A 37 -1.95 -3.54 2.00
N TRP A 38 -0.90 -3.76 2.79
CA TRP A 38 0.02 -4.87 2.58
C TRP A 38 -0.67 -6.25 2.64
N MET A 39 -1.57 -6.44 3.62
CA MET A 39 -2.35 -7.68 3.73
C MET A 39 -3.29 -7.86 2.54
N GLU A 40 -4.05 -6.82 2.18
CA GLU A 40 -5.03 -6.86 1.10
C GLU A 40 -4.39 -7.21 -0.25
N VAL A 41 -3.27 -6.55 -0.59
CA VAL A 41 -2.54 -6.82 -1.85
C VAL A 41 -1.99 -8.24 -1.89
N LEU A 42 -1.47 -8.78 -0.79
CA LEU A 42 -0.94 -10.14 -0.76
C LEU A 42 -2.03 -11.21 -0.77
N VAL A 43 -3.19 -10.96 -0.14
CA VAL A 43 -4.36 -11.85 -0.23
C VAL A 43 -4.90 -11.89 -1.65
N GLY A 44 -4.88 -10.76 -2.37
CA GLY A 44 -5.32 -10.68 -3.76
C GLY A 44 -4.33 -11.21 -4.80
N ALA A 45 -3.07 -11.46 -4.42
CA ALA A 45 -2.04 -11.89 -5.37
C ALA A 45 -2.17 -13.39 -5.71
N PRO A 46 -2.16 -13.78 -7.01
CA PRO A 46 -2.17 -15.18 -7.38
C PRO A 46 -0.87 -15.89 -6.92
N PRO A 47 -0.89 -17.22 -6.69
CA PRO A 47 0.29 -17.94 -6.21
C PRO A 47 1.55 -17.74 -7.05
N SER A 48 1.39 -17.60 -8.37
CA SER A 48 2.49 -17.33 -9.31
C SER A 48 3.14 -15.95 -9.13
N ALA A 49 2.41 -14.97 -8.60
CA ALA A 49 2.87 -13.59 -8.41
C ALA A 49 3.14 -13.23 -6.94
N LEU A 50 2.81 -14.11 -5.98
CA LEU A 50 2.91 -13.78 -4.55
C LEU A 50 4.31 -13.35 -4.11
N ARG A 51 5.36 -14.07 -4.56
CA ARG A 51 6.76 -13.74 -4.26
C ARG A 51 7.17 -12.37 -4.84
N PRO A 52 7.02 -12.11 -6.15
CA PRO A 52 7.37 -10.79 -6.70
C PRO A 52 6.50 -9.65 -6.14
N THR A 53 5.21 -9.89 -5.86
CA THR A 53 4.35 -8.89 -5.20
C THR A 53 4.88 -8.51 -3.82
N ARG A 54 5.26 -9.50 -3.00
CA ARG A 54 5.87 -9.24 -1.70
C ARG A 54 7.16 -8.42 -1.82
N ALA A 55 8.07 -8.84 -2.71
CA ALA A 55 9.33 -8.12 -2.93
C ALA A 55 9.11 -6.67 -3.39
N PHE A 56 8.06 -6.41 -4.18
CA PHE A 56 7.66 -5.05 -4.56
C PHE A 56 7.16 -4.24 -3.35
N LEU A 57 6.30 -4.81 -2.51
CA LEU A 57 5.78 -4.12 -1.32
C LEU A 57 6.88 -3.84 -0.28
N ASP A 58 7.91 -4.67 -0.20
CA ASP A 58 9.07 -4.47 0.68
C ASP A 58 9.90 -3.21 0.31
N THR A 59 9.64 -2.60 -0.85
CA THR A 59 10.25 -1.31 -1.25
C THR A 59 9.56 -0.09 -0.66
N PHE A 60 8.42 -0.27 0.01
CA PHE A 60 7.66 0.79 0.66
C PHE A 60 7.97 0.87 2.15
N LEU A 61 7.83 2.05 2.74
CA LEU A 61 7.75 2.16 4.19
C LEU A 61 6.44 1.52 4.68
N LEU A 62 6.54 0.47 5.49
CA LEU A 62 5.39 -0.19 6.09
C LEU A 62 4.97 0.52 7.37
N VAL A 63 3.75 1.05 7.38
CA VAL A 63 3.14 1.74 8.53
C VAL A 63 2.23 0.75 9.26
N GLY A 64 2.61 0.40 10.49
CA GLY A 64 1.80 -0.45 11.36
C GLY A 64 0.59 0.27 11.94
N ILE A 65 -0.36 -0.51 12.46
CA ILE A 65 -1.46 0.00 13.27
C ILE A 65 -1.23 -0.49 14.70
N ASP A 66 -1.01 0.46 15.60
CA ASP A 66 -0.95 0.23 17.04
C ASP A 66 -2.24 0.72 17.71
N ARG A 67 -2.30 0.62 19.05
CA ARG A 67 -3.48 1.05 19.81
C ARG A 67 -3.82 2.54 19.59
N PRO A 68 -2.88 3.50 19.71
CA PRO A 68 -3.16 4.91 19.41
C PRO A 68 -3.72 5.14 18.00
N VAL A 69 -3.14 4.50 16.98
CA VAL A 69 -3.63 4.62 15.59
C VAL A 69 -5.05 4.04 15.47
N ALA A 70 -5.30 2.88 16.08
CA ALA A 70 -6.61 2.24 16.07
C ALA A 70 -7.67 3.09 16.77
N GLU A 71 -7.36 3.66 17.94
CA GLU A 71 -8.25 4.57 18.68
C GLU A 71 -8.60 5.79 17.84
N LYS A 72 -7.60 6.39 17.17
CA LYS A 72 -7.87 7.53 16.29
C LYS A 72 -8.74 7.17 15.09
N ALA A 73 -8.54 5.99 14.51
CA ALA A 73 -9.38 5.50 13.43
C ALA A 73 -10.84 5.30 13.85
N VAL A 74 -11.11 4.91 15.10
CA VAL A 74 -12.47 4.83 15.65
C VAL A 74 -13.09 6.22 15.77
N GLU A 75 -12.35 7.20 16.29
CA GLU A 75 -12.85 8.59 16.42
C GLU A 75 -13.25 9.18 15.07
N LEU A 76 -12.47 8.94 14.01
CA LEU A 76 -12.74 9.46 12.66
C LEU A 76 -13.94 8.81 11.96
N ARG A 77 -14.42 7.67 12.47
CA ARG A 77 -15.54 6.90 11.90
C ARG A 77 -16.87 7.12 12.63
N LYS A 78 -16.89 8.02 13.61
CA LYS A 78 -18.10 8.51 14.27
C LYS A 78 -18.59 9.78 13.59
#